data_AF-A0A922I3P3-F1
#
_entry.id   AF-A0A922I3P3-F1
#
_cell.length_a   1.000
_cell.length_b   1.000
_cell.length_c   1.000
_cell.angle_alpha   90.00
_cell.angle_beta   90.00
_cell.angle_gamma   90.00
#
_symmetry.space_group_name_H-M   'P 1'
#
loop_
_entity.id
_entity.type
_entity.pdbx_description
1 polymer ?
#
loop_
_entity_poly.entity_id
_entity_poly.type
_entity_poly.pdbx_seq_one_letter_code
_entity_poly.pdbx_strand_id
1 'polypeptide(L)'
;MFFTSNVLSMVGRQFTRKSFIHTVSMIRQPLPAMISSSSKYLIQKQQQQQQQRSFVSNVSLNKREQELTDFLASEIDLERESQKKPLPKMSDWTITNTGSDIVLFKKFNNEEITIKANVCYSVDAANPDADNGQMVCEVIDGNLYDLLMNVLEGRGIDQQFAKKLIEYSTIYEHNLYVAKYLQQYGDFERFGQVDYRPLGSSTATSTSIMIGTNVFHIDPTFSPITSIDVLNSTIRQFFSRSRHWSDDKIYLRDLREALKDKFLSYGLKTAFHVFKTEYTQDKMKRQTATNIIAILPGKYRGTPKDEIYLIGAHYDTVRRSPGIDDNGSGSAAVLEMARLLTRHKCYFNKTIIFTLFDLEEEYLKGSKYFVQQYLIPTEIRKNQAKFNGAYIMDMLLAYNTTESSQSLRDFWPTLPAFVEEIQDAGSRGNFMTAWSRRNIDQDLFFFLEKNWKNKQIYPLKLMDPPLPTLSHEVSKNWSKYSKYGTFARSDHASFWYPIERDTTFRSILLSDLGPWRKDMSFHYHRYGDDERWLRYENLRFMKNTIDSLLATIIDIGDGYCFAQKI
;
A
#
# COMPACT_ATOMS: atom_id res chain seq x y z
N MET A 1 65.65 -1.01 17.20
CA MET A 1 65.63 -2.14 18.14
C MET A 1 64.67 -3.17 17.57
N PHE A 2 65.17 -4.37 17.21
CA PHE A 2 64.94 -5.63 17.96
C PHE A 2 63.44 -5.96 18.15
N PHE A 3 62.89 -7.08 17.66
CA PHE A 3 63.43 -8.19 16.85
C PHE A 3 62.24 -8.93 16.15
N THR A 4 62.48 -9.44 14.94
CA THR A 4 62.06 -10.73 14.30
C THR A 4 60.88 -11.55 14.89
N SER A 5 60.11 -12.38 14.14
CA SER A 5 60.24 -12.99 12.80
C SER A 5 58.82 -13.28 12.22
N ASN A 6 58.52 -13.92 11.07
CA ASN A 6 59.24 -14.59 9.97
C ASN A 6 58.37 -14.37 8.69
N VAL A 7 58.85 -14.00 7.50
CA VAL A 7 59.67 -14.73 6.47
C VAL A 7 58.85 -15.62 5.51
N LEU A 8 58.59 -15.05 4.31
CA LEU A 8 58.79 -15.57 2.92
C LEU A 8 58.23 -16.96 2.49
N SER A 9 57.96 -17.26 1.20
CA SER A 9 57.72 -16.43 -0.01
C SER A 9 57.29 -17.32 -1.21
N MET A 10 56.55 -16.72 -2.16
CA MET A 10 56.75 -16.72 -3.63
C MET A 10 56.98 -18.04 -4.46
N VAL A 11 56.68 -17.91 -5.76
CA VAL A 11 57.03 -18.77 -6.92
C VAL A 11 56.00 -19.84 -7.29
N GLY A 12 55.38 -19.66 -8.46
CA GLY A 12 54.68 -20.73 -9.18
C GLY A 12 55.52 -21.28 -10.34
N ARG A 13 55.28 -22.53 -10.73
CA ARG A 13 55.65 -23.10 -12.04
C ARG A 13 54.85 -24.37 -12.37
N GLN A 14 54.01 -24.23 -13.40
CA GLN A 14 53.76 -25.16 -14.52
C GLN A 14 54.28 -26.63 -14.50
N PHE A 15 53.43 -27.50 -15.07
CA PHE A 15 53.73 -28.79 -15.75
C PHE A 15 54.27 -29.95 -14.85
N THR A 16 53.98 -31.25 -15.07
CA THR A 16 53.49 -31.95 -16.28
C THR A 16 52.92 -33.38 -16.01
N ARG A 17 51.92 -33.80 -16.82
CA ARG A 17 51.76 -35.12 -17.51
C ARG A 17 51.39 -36.46 -16.81
N LYS A 18 50.62 -37.25 -17.60
CA LYS A 18 50.43 -38.74 -17.63
C LYS A 18 49.51 -39.37 -16.56
N SER A 19 48.68 -40.39 -16.85
CA SER A 19 48.34 -41.06 -18.14
C SER A 19 47.09 -41.99 -18.06
N PHE A 20 46.41 -42.16 -19.20
CA PHE A 20 45.73 -43.38 -19.71
C PHE A 20 44.56 -44.07 -18.97
N ILE A 21 43.35 -43.79 -19.48
CA ILE A 21 42.36 -44.72 -20.09
C ILE A 21 42.59 -46.25 -19.87
N HIS A 22 41.62 -46.91 -19.21
CA HIS A 22 40.93 -48.10 -19.75
C HIS A 22 39.55 -48.35 -19.11
N THR A 23 38.64 -48.97 -19.87
CA THR A 23 37.21 -49.17 -19.55
C THR A 23 36.93 -50.63 -19.18
N VAL A 24 36.23 -50.90 -18.07
CA VAL A 24 35.69 -52.26 -17.75
C VAL A 24 34.31 -52.23 -17.06
N SER A 25 33.34 -52.84 -17.75
CA SER A 25 32.19 -53.67 -17.28
C SER A 25 31.72 -53.69 -15.80
N MET A 26 30.51 -53.15 -15.57
CA MET A 26 29.30 -53.75 -14.94
C MET A 26 29.29 -54.57 -13.60
N ILE A 27 28.29 -54.19 -12.77
CA ILE A 27 27.38 -55.00 -11.88
C ILE A 27 27.71 -55.20 -10.36
N ARG A 28 26.84 -54.60 -9.50
CA ARG A 28 26.35 -54.95 -8.12
C ARG A 28 27.40 -55.30 -7.01
N GLN A 29 27.30 -54.92 -5.72
CA GLN A 29 26.22 -54.37 -4.86
C GLN A 29 26.84 -53.52 -3.68
N PRO A 30 26.21 -53.17 -2.51
CA PRO A 30 26.16 -51.76 -2.04
C PRO A 30 26.91 -51.36 -0.73
N LEU A 31 26.77 -50.06 -0.38
CA LEU A 31 27.21 -49.28 0.80
C LEU A 31 28.63 -48.65 0.78
N PRO A 32 28.87 -47.51 1.50
CA PRO A 32 27.93 -46.68 2.27
C PRO A 32 27.73 -45.26 1.69
N ALA A 33 26.59 -44.62 2.00
CA ALA A 33 26.36 -43.21 1.65
C ALA A 33 27.18 -42.28 2.55
N MET A 34 27.99 -41.38 1.97
CA MET A 34 28.56 -40.25 2.71
C MET A 34 27.45 -39.23 3.00
N ILE A 35 26.98 -39.23 4.25
CA ILE A 35 26.01 -38.28 4.77
C ILE A 35 26.72 -36.93 4.99
N SER A 36 26.28 -35.89 4.27
CA SER A 36 26.79 -34.51 4.43
C SER A 36 26.49 -33.95 5.83
N SER A 37 27.25 -32.93 6.24
CA SER A 37 27.13 -32.28 7.56
C SER A 37 25.70 -31.79 7.85
N SER A 38 24.99 -31.26 6.85
CA SER A 38 23.60 -30.82 6.94
C SER A 38 22.63 -31.93 7.37
N SER A 39 22.86 -33.16 6.88
CA SER A 39 22.01 -34.31 7.18
C SER A 39 22.24 -34.87 8.59
N LYS A 40 23.45 -34.74 9.16
CA LYS A 40 23.70 -35.06 10.58
C LYS A 40 22.93 -34.12 11.51
N TYR A 41 22.85 -32.83 11.17
CA TYR A 41 22.13 -31.82 11.95
C TYR A 41 20.60 -32.07 11.95
N LEU A 42 20.03 -32.48 10.81
CA LEU A 42 18.62 -32.87 10.69
C LEU A 42 18.28 -34.13 11.50
N ILE A 43 19.12 -35.17 11.47
CA ILE A 43 18.94 -36.39 12.28
C ILE A 43 19.03 -36.08 13.78
N GLN A 44 19.96 -35.20 14.18
CA GLN A 44 20.10 -34.79 15.58
C GLN A 44 18.89 -33.99 16.09
N LYS A 45 18.29 -33.13 15.24
CA LYS A 45 17.01 -32.46 15.55
C LYS A 45 15.83 -33.43 15.62
N GLN A 46 15.74 -34.43 14.73
CA GLN A 46 14.70 -35.46 14.80
C GLN A 46 14.82 -36.33 16.06
N GLN A 47 16.04 -36.70 16.48
CA GLN A 47 16.25 -37.45 17.72
C GLN A 47 15.91 -36.62 18.98
N GLN A 48 16.22 -35.31 19.00
CA GLN A 48 15.76 -34.44 20.08
C GLN A 48 14.23 -34.27 20.11
N GLN A 49 13.57 -34.18 18.96
CA GLN A 49 12.10 -34.15 18.88
C GLN A 49 11.45 -35.49 19.26
N GLN A 50 12.11 -36.63 19.02
CA GLN A 50 11.62 -37.93 19.50
C GLN A 50 11.81 -38.10 21.02
N GLN A 51 12.91 -37.60 21.61
CA GLN A 51 13.11 -37.63 23.06
C GLN A 51 12.15 -36.70 23.84
N GLN A 52 11.63 -35.64 23.23
CA GLN A 52 10.57 -34.83 23.85
C GLN A 52 9.16 -35.46 23.75
N ARG A 53 8.95 -36.51 22.95
CA ARG A 53 7.65 -37.20 22.82
C ARG A 53 7.37 -38.26 23.89
N SER A 54 8.31 -38.55 24.79
CA SER A 54 8.14 -39.55 25.86
C SER A 54 7.85 -38.95 27.25
N PHE A 55 7.63 -37.63 27.39
CA PHE A 55 7.37 -37.00 28.68
C PHE A 55 6.22 -35.96 28.71
N VAL A 56 5.17 -36.15 27.89
CA VAL A 56 3.84 -35.58 28.18
C VAL A 56 2.77 -36.58 27.76
N SER A 57 2.45 -37.52 28.66
CA SER A 57 1.16 -38.21 28.63
C SER A 57 0.26 -37.59 29.68
N ASN A 58 -1.03 -37.42 29.36
CA ASN A 58 -2.06 -36.79 30.19
C ASN A 58 -1.95 -35.27 30.42
N VAL A 59 -1.98 -34.49 29.35
CA VAL A 59 -2.53 -33.12 29.38
C VAL A 59 -3.77 -33.11 28.49
N SER A 60 -4.94 -32.74 29.04
CA SER A 60 -6.12 -32.48 28.23
C SER A 60 -5.92 -31.16 27.49
N LEU A 61 -5.77 -31.23 26.17
CA LEU A 61 -5.68 -30.04 25.32
C LEU A 61 -6.92 -29.16 25.52
N ASN A 62 -6.73 -27.84 25.55
CA ASN A 62 -7.86 -26.94 25.59
C ASN A 62 -8.52 -26.85 24.19
N LYS A 63 -9.78 -26.38 24.14
CA LYS A 63 -10.59 -26.42 22.91
C LYS A 63 -9.90 -25.80 21.68
N ARG A 64 -9.12 -24.73 21.87
CA ARG A 64 -8.40 -24.04 20.77
C ARG A 64 -7.18 -24.81 20.27
N GLU A 65 -6.56 -25.62 21.13
CA GLU A 65 -5.44 -26.48 20.75
C GLU A 65 -5.92 -27.71 19.99
N GLN A 66 -7.12 -28.23 20.33
CA GLN A 66 -7.82 -29.21 19.49
C GLN A 66 -8.23 -28.60 18.15
N GLU A 67 -8.91 -27.45 18.13
CA GLU A 67 -9.28 -26.74 16.89
C GLU A 67 -8.06 -26.49 15.97
N LEU A 68 -6.89 -26.13 16.52
CA LEU A 68 -5.65 -25.98 15.74
C LEU A 68 -5.06 -27.32 15.26
N THR A 69 -5.13 -28.38 16.08
CA THR A 69 -4.63 -29.71 15.72
C THR A 69 -5.48 -30.33 14.60
N ASP A 70 -6.80 -30.20 14.71
CA ASP A 70 -7.78 -30.67 13.73
C ASP A 70 -7.67 -29.87 12.43
N PHE A 71 -7.45 -28.55 12.51
CA PHE A 71 -7.14 -27.71 11.35
C PHE A 71 -5.86 -28.17 10.63
N LEU A 72 -4.75 -28.36 11.35
CA LEU A 72 -3.49 -28.82 10.76
C LEU A 72 -3.58 -30.25 10.18
N ALA A 73 -4.36 -31.14 10.80
CA ALA A 73 -4.65 -32.46 10.24
C ALA A 73 -5.44 -32.35 8.93
N SER A 74 -6.48 -31.50 8.90
CA SER A 74 -7.28 -31.26 7.69
C SER A 74 -6.46 -30.64 6.55
N GLU A 75 -5.52 -29.74 6.85
CA GLU A 75 -4.65 -29.11 5.87
C GLU A 75 -3.69 -30.15 5.24
N ILE A 76 -3.12 -31.05 6.05
CA ILE A 76 -2.24 -32.15 5.60
C ILE A 76 -2.99 -33.15 4.71
N ASP A 77 -4.22 -33.51 5.05
CA ASP A 77 -5.00 -34.44 4.24
C ASP A 77 -5.52 -33.77 2.94
N LEU A 78 -5.84 -32.47 2.97
CA LEU A 78 -6.12 -31.68 1.75
C LEU A 78 -4.89 -31.55 0.83
N GLU A 79 -3.68 -31.41 1.37
CA GLU A 79 -2.44 -31.49 0.59
C GLU A 79 -2.26 -32.87 -0.05
N ARG A 80 -2.55 -33.97 0.68
CA ARG A 80 -2.50 -35.34 0.14
C ARG A 80 -3.57 -35.65 -0.91
N GLU A 81 -4.73 -35.01 -0.84
CA GLU A 81 -5.77 -35.14 -1.86
C GLU A 81 -5.48 -34.26 -3.09
N SER A 82 -4.96 -33.05 -2.91
CA SER A 82 -4.59 -32.18 -4.03
C SER A 82 -3.45 -32.74 -4.89
N GLN A 83 -2.49 -33.46 -4.30
CA GLN A 83 -1.44 -34.20 -5.03
C GLN A 83 -1.97 -35.29 -5.99
N LYS A 84 -3.24 -35.71 -5.89
CA LYS A 84 -3.84 -36.73 -6.76
C LYS A 84 -4.57 -36.17 -7.98
N LYS A 85 -4.73 -34.85 -8.10
CA LYS A 85 -5.41 -34.23 -9.26
C LYS A 85 -4.41 -34.06 -10.43
N PRO A 86 -4.62 -34.71 -11.58
CA PRO A 86 -3.74 -34.53 -12.73
C PRO A 86 -3.86 -33.09 -13.27
N LEU A 87 -2.72 -32.50 -13.64
CA LEU A 87 -2.67 -31.17 -14.25
C LEU A 87 -3.51 -31.11 -15.54
N PRO A 88 -4.16 -29.97 -15.83
CA PRO A 88 -4.94 -29.82 -17.06
C PRO A 88 -4.04 -29.99 -18.29
N LYS A 89 -4.47 -30.82 -19.25
CA LYS A 89 -3.72 -31.05 -20.49
C LYS A 89 -3.82 -29.83 -21.39
N MET A 90 -2.69 -29.21 -21.71
CA MET A 90 -2.59 -28.29 -22.84
C MET A 90 -2.38 -29.09 -24.13
N SER A 91 -3.16 -28.81 -25.16
CA SER A 91 -2.89 -29.36 -26.50
C SER A 91 -1.52 -28.89 -27.00
N ASP A 92 -0.80 -29.81 -27.63
CA ASP A 92 0.55 -29.65 -28.21
C ASP A 92 1.73 -29.46 -27.24
N TRP A 93 1.54 -29.51 -25.91
CA TRP A 93 2.63 -29.40 -24.94
C TRP A 93 2.68 -30.62 -24.02
N THR A 94 3.84 -31.26 -23.90
CA THR A 94 4.10 -32.25 -22.86
C THR A 94 4.46 -31.54 -21.57
N ILE A 95 3.77 -31.87 -20.48
CA ILE A 95 4.00 -31.27 -19.16
C ILE A 95 4.57 -32.36 -18.25
N THR A 96 5.70 -32.09 -17.59
CA THR A 96 6.24 -32.93 -16.52
C THR A 96 6.50 -32.10 -15.26
N ASN A 97 6.38 -32.70 -14.10
CA ASN A 97 6.55 -32.05 -12.81
C ASN A 97 7.45 -32.88 -11.89
N THR A 98 8.36 -32.21 -11.17
CA THR A 98 9.20 -32.83 -10.12
C THR A 98 9.20 -31.92 -8.90
N GLY A 99 8.34 -32.19 -7.92
CA GLY A 99 8.15 -31.28 -6.78
C GLY A 99 7.65 -29.91 -7.25
N SER A 100 8.38 -28.85 -6.88
CA SER A 100 8.07 -27.46 -7.25
C SER A 100 8.44 -27.08 -8.68
N ASP A 101 9.17 -27.93 -9.42
CA ASP A 101 9.56 -27.66 -10.80
C ASP A 101 8.51 -28.18 -11.79
N ILE A 102 8.02 -27.28 -12.64
CA ILE A 102 7.19 -27.57 -13.81
C ILE A 102 8.05 -27.42 -15.06
N VAL A 103 8.02 -28.42 -15.94
CA VAL A 103 8.68 -28.41 -17.24
C VAL A 103 7.65 -28.59 -18.35
N LEU A 104 7.59 -27.61 -19.24
CA LEU A 104 6.78 -27.62 -20.45
C LEU A 104 7.68 -27.89 -21.65
N PHE A 105 7.32 -28.88 -22.47
CA PHE A 105 8.09 -29.32 -23.63
C PHE A 105 7.21 -29.28 -24.89
N LYS A 106 7.73 -28.72 -25.98
CA LYS A 106 7.12 -28.80 -27.32
C LYS A 106 8.22 -28.85 -28.38
N LYS A 107 8.04 -29.74 -29.38
CA LYS A 107 8.83 -29.70 -30.62
C LYS A 107 8.10 -28.86 -31.66
N PHE A 108 8.83 -27.98 -32.32
CA PHE A 108 8.30 -27.13 -33.39
C PHE A 108 9.34 -27.08 -34.51
N ASN A 109 8.97 -27.60 -35.68
CA ASN A 109 9.91 -27.89 -36.78
C ASN A 109 11.09 -28.75 -36.27
N ASN A 110 12.34 -28.37 -36.58
CA ASN A 110 13.55 -29.03 -36.09
C ASN A 110 14.05 -28.50 -34.73
N GLU A 111 13.31 -27.60 -34.07
CA GLU A 111 13.69 -27.03 -32.77
C GLU A 111 12.93 -27.67 -31.61
N GLU A 112 13.62 -27.80 -30.47
CA GLU A 112 13.08 -28.30 -29.22
C GLU A 112 12.94 -27.14 -28.22
N ILE A 113 11.71 -26.86 -27.79
CA ILE A 113 11.39 -25.78 -26.85
C ILE A 113 11.09 -26.40 -25.50
N THR A 114 11.93 -26.10 -24.51
CA THR A 114 11.75 -26.51 -23.11
C THR A 114 11.67 -25.26 -22.22
N ILE A 115 10.56 -25.09 -21.52
CA ILE A 115 10.35 -24.03 -20.53
C ILE A 115 10.36 -24.68 -19.15
N LYS A 116 11.18 -24.18 -18.22
CA LYS A 116 11.22 -24.63 -16.83
C LYS A 116 10.76 -23.50 -15.92
N ALA A 117 9.85 -23.78 -15.00
CA ALA A 117 9.36 -22.83 -14.00
C ALA A 117 9.38 -23.50 -12.63
N ASN A 118 9.99 -22.86 -11.63
CA ASN A 118 9.95 -23.31 -10.25
C ASN A 118 8.91 -22.48 -9.48
N VAL A 119 7.91 -23.14 -8.91
CA VAL A 119 6.75 -22.50 -8.26
C VAL A 119 7.05 -22.08 -6.80
N CYS A 120 8.26 -22.35 -6.29
CA CYS A 120 8.68 -21.96 -4.93
C CYS A 120 9.69 -20.81 -4.87
N TYR A 121 10.20 -20.31 -6.00
CA TYR A 121 11.07 -19.12 -6.00
C TYR A 121 10.27 -17.79 -6.01
N SER A 122 9.49 -17.61 -4.95
CA SER A 122 9.28 -16.29 -4.36
C SER A 122 10.25 -16.13 -3.19
N VAL A 123 10.91 -14.97 -3.09
CA VAL A 123 11.88 -14.52 -2.03
C VAL A 123 13.39 -14.73 -2.34
N ASP A 124 14.00 -13.61 -2.73
CA ASP A 124 15.33 -13.03 -2.42
C ASP A 124 16.67 -13.81 -2.52
N ALA A 125 17.65 -13.19 -3.21
CA ALA A 125 19.03 -13.03 -2.73
C ALA A 125 19.86 -12.01 -3.56
N ALA A 126 20.21 -10.86 -2.96
CA ALA A 126 21.38 -10.06 -3.37
C ALA A 126 21.78 -9.06 -2.26
N ASN A 127 22.65 -9.47 -1.34
CA ASN A 127 23.43 -8.55 -0.50
C ASN A 127 24.90 -8.56 -0.99
N PRO A 128 25.65 -7.45 -0.91
CA PRO A 128 27.07 -7.44 -1.27
C PRO A 128 27.93 -8.23 -0.28
N ASP A 129 29.22 -8.33 -0.61
CA ASP A 129 30.31 -8.89 0.20
C ASP A 129 30.39 -10.42 0.29
N ALA A 130 30.62 -11.03 -0.87
CA ALA A 130 31.30 -12.32 -0.99
C ALA A 130 32.40 -12.24 -2.08
N ASP A 131 33.55 -11.67 -1.71
CA ASP A 131 34.73 -11.66 -2.58
C ASP A 131 35.39 -13.04 -2.57
N ASN A 132 35.23 -13.80 -3.66
CA ASN A 132 36.19 -14.78 -4.19
C ASN A 132 35.65 -15.48 -5.45
N GLY A 133 36.05 -15.00 -6.64
CA GLY A 133 36.23 -15.83 -7.85
C GLY A 133 35.00 -16.24 -8.68
N GLN A 134 34.68 -15.42 -9.69
CA GLN A 134 33.81 -15.71 -10.86
C GLN A 134 32.32 -16.02 -10.52
N MET A 135 31.33 -15.45 -11.20
CA MET A 135 31.26 -15.08 -12.61
C MET A 135 30.40 -13.82 -12.80
N VAL A 136 30.84 -12.88 -13.64
CA VAL A 136 30.10 -11.63 -13.90
C VAL A 136 28.82 -11.95 -14.68
N CYS A 137 27.65 -11.49 -14.21
CA CYS A 137 26.46 -11.43 -15.05
C CYS A 137 26.62 -10.27 -16.04
N GLU A 138 26.96 -10.60 -17.29
CA GLU A 138 26.94 -9.65 -18.39
C GLU A 138 25.49 -9.19 -18.63
N VAL A 139 25.29 -7.88 -18.64
CA VAL A 139 24.01 -7.26 -19.04
C VAL A 139 23.79 -7.58 -20.51
N ILE A 140 22.63 -8.16 -20.85
CA ILE A 140 22.26 -8.43 -22.24
C ILE A 140 22.31 -7.12 -23.03
N ASP A 141 23.03 -7.13 -24.15
CA ASP A 141 23.13 -6.00 -25.07
C ASP A 141 21.73 -5.53 -25.53
N GLY A 142 21.54 -4.22 -25.66
CA GLY A 142 20.23 -3.65 -25.98
C GLY A 142 19.63 -4.14 -27.31
N ASN A 143 20.46 -4.30 -28.35
CA ASN A 143 19.99 -4.86 -29.62
C ASN A 143 19.73 -6.37 -29.52
N LEU A 144 20.48 -7.09 -28.70
CA LEU A 144 20.23 -8.51 -28.43
C LEU A 144 18.92 -8.72 -27.64
N TYR A 145 18.61 -7.83 -26.70
CA TYR A 145 17.33 -7.80 -26.00
C TYR A 145 16.18 -7.53 -26.97
N ASP A 146 16.29 -6.51 -27.82
CA ASP A 146 15.26 -6.20 -28.80
C ASP A 146 15.08 -7.34 -29.83
N LEU A 147 16.16 -7.97 -30.31
CA LEU A 147 16.04 -9.18 -31.15
C LEU A 147 15.33 -10.32 -30.41
N LEU A 148 15.68 -10.58 -29.15
CA LEU A 148 15.08 -11.64 -28.34
C LEU A 148 13.58 -11.41 -28.13
N MET A 149 13.18 -10.18 -27.79
CA MET A 149 11.78 -9.82 -27.59
C MET A 149 10.97 -9.91 -28.89
N ASN A 150 11.53 -9.47 -30.03
CA ASN A 150 10.90 -9.66 -31.35
C ASN A 150 10.75 -11.15 -31.72
N VAL A 151 11.70 -12.01 -31.35
CA VAL A 151 11.60 -13.47 -31.56
C VAL A 151 10.56 -14.12 -30.64
N LEU A 152 10.42 -13.65 -29.40
CA LEU A 152 9.40 -14.13 -28.46
C LEU A 152 7.98 -13.70 -28.89
N GLU A 153 7.81 -12.44 -29.30
CA GLU A 153 6.56 -11.92 -29.86
C GLU A 153 6.17 -12.66 -31.14
N GLY A 154 7.12 -12.86 -32.07
CA GLY A 154 6.93 -13.69 -33.27
C GLY A 154 6.65 -15.18 -33.01
N ARG A 155 6.83 -15.66 -31.78
CA ARG A 155 6.48 -17.02 -31.32
C ARG A 155 5.24 -17.04 -30.41
N GLY A 156 4.52 -15.92 -30.29
CA GLY A 156 3.28 -15.81 -29.50
C GLY A 156 3.49 -15.73 -27.98
N ILE A 157 4.73 -15.51 -27.53
CA ILE A 157 5.08 -15.21 -26.13
C ILE A 157 5.16 -13.69 -26.00
N ASP A 158 4.01 -13.04 -26.23
CA ASP A 158 3.85 -11.59 -26.26
C ASP A 158 3.33 -11.05 -24.91
N GLN A 159 3.08 -9.73 -24.87
CA GLN A 159 2.52 -9.07 -23.69
C GLN A 159 1.08 -9.55 -23.36
N GLN A 160 0.32 -10.06 -24.34
CA GLN A 160 -1.00 -10.65 -24.08
C GLN A 160 -0.89 -12.05 -23.47
N PHE A 161 0.08 -12.86 -23.88
CA PHE A 161 0.38 -14.16 -23.28
C PHE A 161 0.81 -13.99 -21.82
N ALA A 162 1.74 -13.08 -21.54
CA ALA A 162 2.15 -12.75 -20.18
C ALA A 162 0.96 -12.25 -19.32
N LYS A 163 0.12 -11.37 -19.87
CA LYS A 163 -1.08 -10.89 -19.17
C LYS A 163 -2.10 -12.02 -18.90
N LYS A 164 -2.35 -12.90 -19.88
CA LYS A 164 -3.22 -14.07 -19.71
C LYS A 164 -2.67 -15.02 -18.65
N LEU A 165 -1.36 -15.23 -18.59
CA LEU A 165 -0.73 -16.06 -17.56
C LEU A 165 -0.95 -15.47 -16.16
N ILE A 166 -0.78 -14.15 -16.00
CA ILE A 166 -1.03 -13.44 -14.74
C ILE A 166 -2.52 -13.48 -14.35
N GLU A 167 -3.44 -13.25 -15.30
CA GLU A 167 -4.88 -13.42 -15.05
C GLU A 167 -5.21 -14.86 -14.65
N TYR A 168 -4.61 -15.87 -15.29
CA TYR A 168 -4.85 -17.28 -14.98
C TYR A 168 -4.37 -17.67 -13.58
N SER A 169 -3.16 -17.25 -13.18
CA SER A 169 -2.65 -17.44 -11.82
C SER A 169 -3.54 -16.73 -10.79
N THR A 170 -3.94 -15.49 -11.07
CA THR A 170 -4.80 -14.70 -10.16
C THR A 170 -6.19 -15.33 -9.99
N ILE A 171 -6.81 -15.81 -11.07
CA ILE A 171 -8.11 -16.50 -11.04
C ILE A 171 -7.99 -17.85 -10.33
N TYR A 172 -6.88 -18.57 -10.52
CA TYR A 172 -6.62 -19.85 -9.85
C TYR A 172 -6.45 -19.67 -8.34
N GLU A 173 -5.63 -18.70 -7.90
CA GLU A 173 -5.47 -18.33 -6.49
C GLU A 173 -6.79 -17.85 -5.89
N HIS A 174 -7.54 -17.00 -6.60
CA HIS A 174 -8.85 -16.52 -6.13
C HIS A 174 -9.86 -17.66 -5.95
N ASN A 175 -9.91 -18.61 -6.89
CA ASN A 175 -10.78 -19.78 -6.79
C ASN A 175 -10.37 -20.70 -5.63
N LEU A 176 -9.07 -20.89 -5.36
CA LEU A 176 -8.59 -21.62 -4.18
C LEU A 176 -9.00 -20.92 -2.88
N TYR A 177 -8.88 -19.60 -2.82
CA TYR A 177 -9.26 -18.79 -1.65
C TYR A 177 -10.77 -18.84 -1.39
N VAL A 178 -11.59 -18.60 -2.42
CA VAL A 178 -13.05 -18.58 -2.32
C VAL A 178 -13.62 -19.97 -2.04
N ALA A 179 -13.09 -21.03 -2.66
CA ALA A 179 -13.56 -22.39 -2.43
C ALA A 179 -13.30 -22.85 -0.98
N LYS A 180 -12.09 -22.64 -0.43
CA LYS A 180 -11.80 -22.97 0.98
C LYS A 180 -12.63 -22.12 1.95
N TYR A 181 -12.75 -20.80 1.70
CA TYR A 181 -13.45 -19.89 2.60
C TYR A 181 -14.96 -20.17 2.68
N LEU A 182 -15.60 -20.52 1.55
CA LEU A 182 -17.03 -20.87 1.54
C LEU A 182 -17.31 -22.27 2.10
N GLN A 183 -16.39 -23.24 1.96
CA GLN A 183 -16.54 -24.56 2.61
C GLN A 183 -16.42 -24.50 4.13
N GLN A 184 -15.64 -23.57 4.68
CA GLN A 184 -15.38 -23.51 6.13
C GLN A 184 -16.50 -22.81 6.93
N TYR A 185 -17.39 -22.04 6.29
CA TYR A 185 -18.39 -21.20 6.97
C TYR A 185 -19.80 -21.17 6.32
N GLY A 186 -20.11 -22.06 5.37
CA GLY A 186 -21.37 -22.07 4.61
C GLY A 186 -22.28 -23.28 4.86
N ASP A 187 -23.03 -23.28 5.96
CA ASP A 187 -24.10 -24.26 6.22
C ASP A 187 -25.33 -23.97 5.32
N PHE A 188 -25.58 -24.82 4.32
CA PHE A 188 -26.48 -24.52 3.19
C PHE A 188 -27.86 -25.22 3.25
N GLU A 189 -28.28 -25.76 4.41
CA GLU A 189 -29.60 -26.41 4.55
C GLU A 189 -30.75 -25.49 5.03
N ARG A 190 -30.59 -24.16 5.06
CA ARG A 190 -31.60 -23.24 5.64
C ARG A 190 -32.25 -22.19 4.75
N PHE A 191 -31.99 -22.19 3.44
CA PHE A 191 -32.77 -21.36 2.51
C PHE A 191 -33.50 -22.25 1.49
N GLY A 192 -34.81 -22.31 1.65
CA GLY A 192 -35.69 -23.20 0.90
C GLY A 192 -35.78 -22.86 -0.59
N GLN A 193 -36.25 -23.85 -1.32
CA GLN A 193 -36.54 -23.84 -2.75
C GLN A 193 -37.34 -22.58 -3.17
N VAL A 194 -36.83 -21.84 -4.16
CA VAL A 194 -37.56 -20.73 -4.80
C VAL A 194 -37.73 -21.03 -6.29
N ASP A 195 -38.92 -21.54 -6.64
CA ASP A 195 -39.37 -21.62 -8.03
C ASP A 195 -39.70 -20.22 -8.57
N TYR A 196 -39.37 -19.96 -9.84
CA TYR A 196 -39.68 -18.70 -10.49
C TYR A 196 -40.58 -18.89 -11.73
N ARG A 197 -41.72 -18.19 -11.75
CA ARG A 197 -42.55 -17.98 -12.95
C ARG A 197 -42.61 -16.47 -13.26
N PRO A 198 -42.49 -16.06 -14.53
CA PRO A 198 -42.50 -14.65 -14.89
C PRO A 198 -43.92 -14.09 -15.01
N LEU A 199 -44.10 -12.84 -14.57
CA LEU A 199 -45.20 -11.95 -14.94
C LEU A 199 -44.61 -10.58 -15.33
N GLY A 200 -45.21 -9.91 -16.32
CA GLY A 200 -44.54 -8.85 -17.08
C GLY A 200 -45.07 -7.42 -16.86
N SER A 201 -44.39 -6.49 -17.56
CA SER A 201 -44.77 -5.11 -17.91
C SER A 201 -45.24 -4.14 -16.80
N SER A 202 -44.53 -3.02 -16.64
CA SER A 202 -44.86 -1.79 -17.41
C SER A 202 -43.89 -0.60 -17.19
N THR A 203 -43.55 0.04 -18.31
CA THR A 203 -43.23 1.48 -18.52
C THR A 203 -42.52 2.34 -17.46
N ALA A 204 -41.28 2.74 -17.77
CA ALA A 204 -40.83 4.13 -17.69
C ALA A 204 -39.81 4.42 -18.81
N THR A 205 -39.87 5.59 -19.45
CA THR A 205 -39.15 5.89 -20.70
C THR A 205 -37.71 6.36 -20.49
N SER A 206 -36.76 5.73 -21.17
CA SER A 206 -35.36 6.19 -21.31
C SER A 206 -35.09 6.62 -22.75
N THR A 207 -34.51 7.79 -22.95
CA THR A 207 -34.11 8.30 -24.27
C THR A 207 -32.93 7.50 -24.82
N SER A 208 -33.19 6.54 -25.72
CA SER A 208 -32.18 5.62 -26.23
C SER A 208 -31.41 6.20 -27.43
N ILE A 209 -30.08 6.34 -27.29
CA ILE A 209 -29.18 6.36 -28.44
C ILE A 209 -28.66 4.94 -28.64
N MET A 210 -29.17 4.25 -29.67
CA MET A 210 -28.82 2.87 -29.99
C MET A 210 -27.61 2.81 -30.93
N ILE A 211 -26.46 2.41 -30.41
CA ILE A 211 -25.42 1.70 -31.18
C ILE A 211 -25.06 0.46 -30.36
N GLY A 212 -25.12 -0.71 -30.99
CA GLY A 212 -25.21 -1.98 -30.27
C GLY A 212 -23.96 -2.36 -29.47
N THR A 213 -24.15 -2.63 -28.18
CA THR A 213 -23.44 -3.58 -27.30
C THR A 213 -24.03 -3.43 -25.89
N ASN A 214 -23.87 -4.44 -25.03
CA ASN A 214 -24.42 -4.55 -23.67
C ASN A 214 -24.71 -3.21 -22.95
N VAL A 215 -25.99 -2.94 -22.68
CA VAL A 215 -26.41 -1.79 -21.85
C VAL A 215 -25.94 -2.02 -20.42
N PHE A 216 -24.81 -1.40 -20.06
CA PHE A 216 -24.42 -1.27 -18.66
C PHE A 216 -25.41 -0.30 -18.00
N HIS A 217 -26.21 -0.79 -17.05
CA HIS A 217 -26.98 0.08 -16.18
C HIS A 217 -26.00 0.86 -15.29
N ILE A 218 -25.75 2.11 -15.66
CA ILE A 218 -25.09 3.10 -14.81
C ILE A 218 -26.10 3.46 -13.72
N ASP A 219 -25.78 3.16 -12.47
CA ASP A 219 -26.49 3.72 -11.33
C ASP A 219 -25.83 5.05 -10.96
N PRO A 220 -26.46 6.21 -11.24
CA PRO A 220 -25.89 7.52 -10.93
C PRO A 220 -25.85 7.81 -9.42
N THR A 221 -26.42 6.94 -8.58
CA THR A 221 -26.42 7.07 -7.12
C THR A 221 -25.40 6.17 -6.42
N PHE A 222 -24.72 5.27 -7.16
CA PHE A 222 -23.76 4.34 -6.57
C PHE A 222 -22.47 5.05 -6.11
N SER A 223 -22.20 4.97 -4.81
CA SER A 223 -20.95 5.42 -4.19
C SER A 223 -20.19 4.20 -3.63
N PRO A 224 -18.89 4.04 -3.93
CA PRO A 224 -18.04 3.07 -3.24
C PRO A 224 -18.10 3.24 -1.71
N ILE A 225 -18.04 2.12 -0.98
CA ILE A 225 -18.16 2.10 0.48
C ILE A 225 -16.92 1.42 1.08
N THR A 226 -16.30 2.07 2.06
CA THR A 226 -15.11 1.56 2.76
C THR A 226 -15.43 0.36 3.66
N SER A 227 -14.53 -0.63 3.70
CA SER A 227 -14.62 -1.77 4.62
C SER A 227 -13.74 -1.57 5.85
N ILE A 228 -14.32 -1.76 7.04
CA ILE A 228 -13.61 -1.67 8.33
C ILE A 228 -12.51 -2.73 8.41
N ASP A 229 -12.75 -3.94 7.90
CA ASP A 229 -11.78 -5.03 7.93
C ASP A 229 -10.58 -4.74 7.01
N VAL A 230 -10.82 -4.08 5.86
CA VAL A 230 -9.76 -3.64 4.95
C VAL A 230 -8.94 -2.51 5.57
N LEU A 231 -9.57 -1.55 6.26
CA LEU A 231 -8.83 -0.52 7.01
C LEU A 231 -7.96 -1.14 8.10
N ASN A 232 -8.56 -1.97 8.96
CA ASN A 232 -7.89 -2.62 10.08
C ASN A 232 -6.69 -3.47 9.63
N SER A 233 -6.88 -4.29 8.58
CA SER A 233 -5.80 -5.09 8.01
C SER A 233 -4.71 -4.26 7.33
N THR A 234 -5.07 -3.18 6.61
CA THR A 234 -4.10 -2.26 5.99
C THR A 234 -3.23 -1.57 7.04
N ILE A 235 -3.83 -1.06 8.13
CA ILE A 235 -3.08 -0.38 9.21
C ILE A 235 -2.18 -1.37 9.96
N ARG A 236 -2.67 -2.59 10.21
CA ARG A 236 -1.86 -3.68 10.80
C ARG A 236 -0.68 -4.09 9.92
N GLN A 237 -0.90 -4.18 8.61
CA GLN A 237 0.13 -4.59 7.66
C GLN A 237 1.23 -3.53 7.47
N PHE A 238 0.86 -2.25 7.34
CA PHE A 238 1.79 -1.21 6.87
C PHE A 238 2.18 -0.16 7.92
N PHE A 239 1.32 0.11 8.91
CA PHE A 239 1.44 1.28 9.77
C PHE A 239 1.52 0.96 11.28
N SER A 240 1.75 -0.31 11.64
CA SER A 240 1.88 -0.75 13.05
C SER A 240 3.34 -0.85 13.55
N ARG A 241 4.29 -0.31 12.79
CA ARG A 241 5.71 -0.16 13.16
C ARG A 241 6.17 1.26 12.87
N SER A 242 7.19 1.72 13.60
CA SER A 242 7.84 3.02 13.37
C SER A 242 8.37 3.15 11.94
N ARG A 243 8.14 4.31 11.35
CA ARG A 243 8.53 4.67 9.97
C ARG A 243 9.52 5.83 9.95
N HIS A 244 10.00 6.24 11.13
CA HIS A 244 11.07 7.22 11.25
C HIS A 244 12.37 6.73 10.59
N TRP A 245 12.97 7.59 9.75
CA TRP A 245 14.15 7.30 8.92
C TRP A 245 15.39 6.77 9.66
N SER A 246 15.46 6.90 10.98
CA SER A 246 16.58 6.42 11.80
C SER A 246 16.40 5.03 12.41
N ASP A 247 15.18 4.51 12.48
CA ASP A 247 14.86 3.36 13.35
C ASP A 247 15.15 2.01 12.69
N ASP A 248 14.54 1.76 11.53
CA ASP A 248 14.79 0.57 10.72
C ASP A 248 14.76 0.96 9.24
N LYS A 249 15.95 1.16 8.67
CA LYS A 249 16.12 1.63 7.29
C LYS A 249 15.77 0.57 6.24
N ILE A 250 15.88 -0.71 6.61
CA ILE A 250 15.55 -1.82 5.71
C ILE A 250 14.03 -1.90 5.65
N TYR A 251 13.36 -1.96 6.81
CA TYR A 251 11.90 -1.91 6.87
C TYR A 251 11.32 -0.68 6.18
N LEU A 252 11.86 0.51 6.38
CA LEU A 252 11.34 1.72 5.74
C LEU A 252 11.52 1.71 4.20
N ARG A 253 12.61 1.12 3.69
CA ARG A 253 12.77 0.90 2.23
C ARG A 253 11.71 -0.08 1.73
N ASP A 254 11.55 -1.21 2.39
CA ASP A 254 10.66 -2.29 1.96
C ASP A 254 9.19 -1.88 2.06
N LEU A 255 8.84 -1.08 3.07
CA LEU A 255 7.55 -0.44 3.21
C LEU A 255 7.25 0.52 2.05
N ARG A 256 8.21 1.35 1.62
CA ARG A 256 8.02 2.28 0.49
C ARG A 256 7.72 1.54 -0.81
N GLU A 257 8.44 0.45 -1.09
CA GLU A 257 8.14 -0.42 -2.23
C GLU A 257 6.76 -1.07 -2.08
N ALA A 258 6.45 -1.67 -0.93
CA ALA A 258 5.16 -2.33 -0.71
C ALA A 258 3.95 -1.36 -0.83
N LEU A 259 4.08 -0.12 -0.37
CA LEU A 259 3.06 0.93 -0.53
C LEU A 259 2.88 1.36 -2.00
N LYS A 260 4.00 1.51 -2.74
CA LYS A 260 3.98 1.78 -4.18
C LYS A 260 3.36 0.61 -4.96
N ASP A 261 3.71 -0.61 -4.60
CA ASP A 261 3.18 -1.84 -5.21
C ASP A 261 1.70 -2.04 -4.92
N LYS A 262 1.20 -1.59 -3.75
CA LYS A 262 -0.25 -1.52 -3.51
C LYS A 262 -0.94 -0.58 -4.49
N PHE A 263 -0.47 0.65 -4.67
CA PHE A 263 -1.03 1.55 -5.69
C PHE A 263 -0.92 0.98 -7.12
N LEU A 264 0.19 0.31 -7.45
CA LEU A 264 0.38 -0.35 -8.75
C LEU A 264 -0.60 -1.51 -8.95
N SER A 265 -0.86 -2.31 -7.91
CA SER A 265 -1.85 -3.40 -7.92
C SER A 265 -3.28 -2.90 -8.11
N TYR A 266 -3.55 -1.63 -7.79
CA TYR A 266 -4.82 -0.95 -8.06
C TYR A 266 -4.93 -0.44 -9.51
N GLY A 267 -3.91 -0.65 -10.35
CA GLY A 267 -3.87 -0.20 -11.75
C GLY A 267 -3.50 1.27 -11.93
N LEU A 268 -2.95 1.93 -10.90
CA LEU A 268 -2.54 3.33 -10.97
C LEU A 268 -1.14 3.49 -11.55
N LYS A 269 -0.87 4.66 -12.16
CA LYS A 269 0.49 5.03 -12.56
C LYS A 269 1.24 5.53 -11.33
N THR A 270 2.29 4.81 -10.92
CA THR A 270 3.04 5.10 -9.69
C THR A 270 4.43 5.66 -9.97
N ALA A 271 4.91 6.52 -9.08
CA ALA A 271 6.28 7.05 -9.11
C ALA A 271 6.79 7.33 -7.69
N PHE A 272 8.09 7.20 -7.49
CA PHE A 272 8.78 7.77 -6.35
C PHE A 272 9.26 9.18 -6.68
N HIS A 273 8.96 10.13 -5.79
CA HIS A 273 9.58 11.45 -5.81
C HIS A 273 10.69 11.47 -4.76
N VAL A 274 11.91 11.16 -5.21
CA VAL A 274 13.11 11.08 -4.38
C VAL A 274 13.78 12.44 -4.30
N PHE A 275 14.02 12.94 -3.09
CA PHE A 275 14.65 14.23 -2.84
C PHE A 275 15.73 14.13 -1.75
N LYS A 276 16.58 15.16 -1.66
CA LYS A 276 17.61 15.28 -0.63
C LYS A 276 17.39 16.56 0.18
N THR A 277 17.37 16.42 1.50
CA THR A 277 17.18 17.57 2.40
C THR A 277 18.38 18.51 2.33
N GLU A 278 18.15 19.79 2.55
CA GLU A 278 19.21 20.75 2.86
C GLU A 278 19.91 20.41 4.20
N TYR A 279 21.05 21.06 4.45
CA TYR A 279 21.75 20.95 5.74
C TYR A 279 21.00 21.76 6.80
N THR A 280 20.46 21.10 7.82
CA THR A 280 20.00 21.77 9.04
C THR A 280 21.20 22.15 9.91
N GLN A 281 21.21 23.35 10.50
CA GLN A 281 22.29 23.85 11.35
C GLN A 281 22.68 22.90 12.50
N ASP A 282 21.76 22.04 12.93
CA ASP A 282 21.89 21.16 14.10
C ASP A 282 22.16 19.67 13.77
N LYS A 283 22.17 19.29 12.48
CA LYS A 283 22.43 17.89 12.04
C LYS A 283 23.27 17.87 10.76
N MET A 284 24.54 17.47 10.88
CA MET A 284 25.58 17.45 9.82
C MET A 284 25.36 16.47 8.63
N LYS A 285 24.14 15.97 8.38
CA LYS A 285 23.87 15.01 7.29
C LYS A 285 22.57 15.33 6.55
N ARG A 286 22.69 15.50 5.23
CA ARG A 286 21.54 15.49 4.30
C ARG A 286 20.88 14.11 4.36
N GLN A 287 19.55 14.09 4.44
CA GLN A 287 18.75 12.86 4.36
C GLN A 287 18.26 12.69 2.92
N THR A 288 18.26 11.45 2.40
CA THR A 288 17.52 11.11 1.18
C THR A 288 16.13 10.62 1.62
N ALA A 289 15.09 11.21 1.06
CA ALA A 289 13.69 10.94 1.38
C ALA A 289 12.88 10.71 0.09
N THR A 290 11.70 10.15 0.21
CA THR A 290 10.92 9.62 -0.92
C THR A 290 9.42 9.75 -0.66
N ASN A 291 8.76 10.68 -1.35
CA ASN A 291 7.30 10.66 -1.41
C ASN A 291 6.85 9.58 -2.40
N ILE A 292 5.69 8.97 -2.15
CA ILE A 292 5.07 7.98 -3.04
C ILE A 292 3.90 8.65 -3.74
N ILE A 293 3.92 8.68 -5.07
CA ILE A 293 2.90 9.33 -5.90
C ILE A 293 2.17 8.25 -6.70
N ALA A 294 0.85 8.29 -6.72
CA ALA A 294 0.02 7.45 -7.59
C ALA A 294 -1.05 8.28 -8.29
N ILE A 295 -1.25 8.04 -9.58
CA ILE A 295 -2.09 8.89 -10.43
C ILE A 295 -3.22 8.06 -11.04
N LEU A 296 -4.46 8.49 -10.77
CA LEU A 296 -5.66 8.09 -11.50
C LEU A 296 -5.92 9.15 -12.60
N PRO A 297 -5.63 8.85 -13.88
CA PRO A 297 -5.70 9.85 -14.94
C PRO A 297 -7.14 10.28 -15.23
N GLY A 298 -7.38 11.59 -15.26
CA GLY A 298 -8.60 12.16 -15.79
C GLY A 298 -8.62 12.16 -17.32
N LYS A 299 -9.81 12.40 -17.90
CA LYS A 299 -10.06 12.47 -19.35
C LYS A 299 -9.06 13.34 -20.13
N TYR A 300 -8.57 14.43 -19.54
CA TYR A 300 -7.68 15.40 -20.18
C TYR A 300 -6.20 15.26 -19.77
N ARG A 301 -5.83 14.18 -19.07
CA ARG A 301 -4.47 13.95 -18.55
C ARG A 301 -3.40 14.08 -19.64
N GLY A 302 -2.40 14.91 -19.39
CA GLY A 302 -1.29 15.16 -20.32
C GLY A 302 -1.58 16.25 -21.37
N THR A 303 -2.65 17.03 -21.19
CA THR A 303 -2.97 18.21 -22.00
C THR A 303 -3.09 19.45 -21.10
N PRO A 304 -2.99 20.68 -21.64
CA PRO A 304 -3.26 21.92 -20.88
C PRO A 304 -4.71 22.08 -20.37
N LYS A 305 -5.60 21.12 -20.67
CA LYS A 305 -6.96 21.04 -20.10
C LYS A 305 -7.04 20.10 -18.88
N ASP A 306 -5.93 19.52 -18.46
CA ASP A 306 -5.86 18.68 -17.27
C ASP A 306 -6.12 19.52 -16.01
N GLU A 307 -7.05 19.04 -15.19
CA GLU A 307 -7.40 19.64 -13.91
C GLU A 307 -7.11 18.62 -12.81
N ILE A 308 -6.35 19.01 -11.78
CA ILE A 308 -5.80 18.09 -10.80
C ILE A 308 -6.39 18.36 -9.41
N TYR A 309 -6.89 17.30 -8.77
CA TYR A 309 -7.07 17.26 -7.30
C TYR A 309 -6.05 16.32 -6.68
N LEU A 310 -5.59 16.64 -5.47
CA LEU A 310 -4.71 15.80 -4.67
C LEU A 310 -5.41 15.26 -3.43
N ILE A 311 -5.12 14.02 -3.08
CA ILE A 311 -5.51 13.35 -1.84
C ILE A 311 -4.21 12.87 -1.18
N GLY A 312 -3.93 13.32 0.04
CA GLY A 312 -2.63 13.03 0.66
C GLY A 312 -2.64 12.89 2.17
N ALA A 313 -1.58 12.28 2.66
CA ALA A 313 -1.23 12.12 4.07
C ALA A 313 0.29 11.88 4.14
N HIS A 314 0.90 12.06 5.32
CA HIS A 314 2.27 11.59 5.53
C HIS A 314 2.29 10.14 6.01
N TYR A 315 3.37 9.43 5.72
CA TYR A 315 3.56 8.05 6.13
C TYR A 315 4.82 7.85 7.00
N ASP A 316 5.59 8.89 7.31
CA ASP A 316 6.63 8.77 8.33
C ASP A 316 6.02 8.76 9.75
N THR A 317 6.89 8.80 10.76
CA THR A 317 6.55 8.92 12.19
C THR A 317 7.72 9.60 12.88
N VAL A 318 7.50 10.16 14.07
CA VAL A 318 8.62 10.35 15.02
C VAL A 318 9.30 9.04 15.42
N ARG A 319 10.53 9.19 15.91
CA ARG A 319 11.39 8.11 16.41
C ARG A 319 10.73 7.27 17.51
N ARG A 320 10.64 5.96 17.31
CA ARG A 320 10.08 4.92 18.19
C ARG A 320 8.57 4.99 18.44
N SER A 321 7.81 5.80 17.71
CA SER A 321 6.34 5.71 17.69
C SER A 321 5.89 4.76 16.57
N PRO A 322 4.96 3.82 16.81
CA PRO A 322 4.32 3.08 15.72
C PRO A 322 3.45 3.98 14.84
N GLY A 323 2.87 5.05 15.39
CA GLY A 323 2.18 6.08 14.61
C GLY A 323 0.93 5.56 13.89
N ILE A 324 0.04 4.87 14.59
CA ILE A 324 -1.15 4.27 13.98
C ILE A 324 -2.20 5.33 13.64
N ASP A 325 -2.45 6.27 14.55
CA ASP A 325 -3.29 7.41 14.22
C ASP A 325 -2.47 8.48 13.49
N ASP A 326 -1.23 8.71 13.92
CA ASP A 326 -0.29 9.71 13.42
C ASP A 326 0.91 9.09 12.64
N ASN A 327 0.86 8.99 11.31
CA ASN A 327 -0.29 9.22 10.44
C ASN A 327 -0.61 7.97 9.60
N GLY A 328 -0.57 6.81 10.26
CA GLY A 328 -1.03 5.54 9.69
C GLY A 328 -2.50 5.57 9.27
N SER A 329 -3.33 6.36 9.95
CA SER A 329 -4.74 6.52 9.66
C SER A 329 -4.96 7.28 8.34
N GLY A 330 -4.37 8.46 8.17
CA GLY A 330 -4.42 9.22 6.93
C GLY A 330 -3.81 8.44 5.76
N SER A 331 -2.65 7.81 5.98
CA SER A 331 -2.01 6.96 4.95
C SER A 331 -2.90 5.78 4.51
N ALA A 332 -3.56 5.09 5.44
CA ALA A 332 -4.51 4.03 5.10
C ALA A 332 -5.78 4.57 4.41
N ALA A 333 -6.23 5.78 4.74
CA ALA A 333 -7.32 6.45 4.04
C ALA A 333 -6.96 6.73 2.57
N VAL A 334 -5.76 7.25 2.27
CA VAL A 334 -5.27 7.45 0.89
C VAL A 334 -5.29 6.13 0.11
N LEU A 335 -4.79 5.03 0.71
CA LEU A 335 -4.77 3.70 0.08
C LEU A 335 -6.18 3.15 -0.20
N GLU A 336 -7.09 3.26 0.77
CA GLU A 336 -8.47 2.76 0.64
C GLU A 336 -9.27 3.57 -0.39
N MET A 337 -9.10 4.90 -0.42
CA MET A 337 -9.69 5.74 -1.46
C MET A 337 -9.19 5.35 -2.85
N ALA A 338 -7.88 5.17 -3.02
CA ALA A 338 -7.28 4.72 -4.27
C ALA A 338 -7.85 3.36 -4.71
N ARG A 339 -7.91 2.38 -3.79
CA ARG A 339 -8.47 1.05 -4.04
C ARG A 339 -9.93 1.09 -4.48
N LEU A 340 -10.75 1.93 -3.85
CA LEU A 340 -12.18 2.00 -4.12
C LEU A 340 -12.49 2.69 -5.45
N LEU A 341 -11.83 3.81 -5.76
CA LEU A 341 -12.03 4.50 -7.03
C LEU A 341 -11.60 3.64 -8.24
N THR A 342 -10.56 2.81 -8.12
CA THR A 342 -10.16 1.91 -9.21
C THR A 342 -10.98 0.63 -9.28
N ARG A 343 -11.29 -0.02 -8.13
CA ARG A 343 -12.11 -1.25 -8.09
C ARG A 343 -13.49 -1.04 -8.71
N HIS A 344 -14.11 0.11 -8.45
CA HIS A 344 -15.40 0.49 -9.03
C HIS A 344 -15.28 1.16 -10.41
N LYS A 345 -14.09 1.10 -11.04
CA LYS A 345 -13.80 1.64 -12.37
C LYS A 345 -14.34 3.07 -12.53
N CYS A 346 -14.09 3.94 -11.56
CA CYS A 346 -14.60 5.29 -11.59
C CYS A 346 -13.88 6.09 -12.69
N TYR A 347 -14.65 6.74 -13.55
CA TYR A 347 -14.15 7.62 -14.61
C TYR A 347 -14.31 9.06 -14.18
N PHE A 348 -13.32 9.90 -14.49
CA PHE A 348 -13.26 11.30 -14.07
C PHE A 348 -12.88 12.21 -15.24
N ASN A 349 -13.43 13.42 -15.30
CA ASN A 349 -12.90 14.45 -16.19
C ASN A 349 -11.53 14.95 -15.69
N LYS A 350 -11.38 15.01 -14.36
CA LYS A 350 -10.23 15.58 -13.64
C LYS A 350 -9.28 14.48 -13.14
N THR A 351 -7.99 14.75 -13.12
CA THR A 351 -6.96 13.82 -12.64
C THR A 351 -6.91 13.84 -11.11
N ILE A 352 -6.88 12.64 -10.51
CA ILE A 352 -6.73 12.49 -9.06
C ILE A 352 -5.32 11.97 -8.77
N ILE A 353 -4.55 12.74 -8.00
CA ILE A 353 -3.22 12.36 -7.51
C ILE A 353 -3.32 11.94 -6.06
N PHE A 354 -2.95 10.70 -5.76
CA PHE A 354 -2.73 10.22 -4.41
C PHE A 354 -1.26 10.45 -4.05
N THR A 355 -0.96 10.92 -2.84
CA THR A 355 0.43 11.08 -2.38
C THR A 355 0.61 10.71 -0.92
N LEU A 356 1.62 9.89 -0.64
CA LEU A 356 2.13 9.65 0.69
C LEU A 356 3.43 10.44 0.87
N PHE A 357 3.43 11.42 1.77
CA PHE A 357 4.57 12.31 2.04
C PHE A 357 5.52 11.71 3.08
N ASP A 358 6.80 12.01 2.95
CA ASP A 358 7.90 11.52 3.80
C ASP A 358 8.60 12.69 4.51
N LEU A 359 9.07 12.51 5.73
CA LEU A 359 9.66 13.58 6.56
C LEU A 359 8.72 14.77 6.81
N GLU A 360 7.44 14.50 7.08
CA GLU A 360 6.54 15.51 7.66
C GLU A 360 7.06 15.92 9.06
N GLU A 361 7.39 14.92 9.87
CA GLU A 361 7.82 15.05 11.27
C GLU A 361 9.17 15.75 11.43
N GLU A 362 9.90 15.88 10.32
CA GLU A 362 11.14 16.62 10.20
C GLU A 362 10.91 17.98 9.48
N TYR A 363 9.78 18.63 9.77
CA TYR A 363 9.34 19.99 9.35
C TYR A 363 8.71 20.09 7.94
N LEU A 364 7.71 19.27 7.64
CA LEU A 364 6.92 19.24 6.39
C LEU A 364 7.79 19.05 5.14
N LYS A 365 8.92 18.35 5.23
CA LYS A 365 9.88 18.27 4.12
C LYS A 365 9.27 17.56 2.92
N GLY A 366 8.51 16.48 3.12
CA GLY A 366 7.84 15.73 2.06
C GLY A 366 6.97 16.60 1.16
N SER A 367 5.98 17.27 1.75
CA SER A 367 5.09 18.17 1.01
C SER A 367 5.78 19.43 0.48
N LYS A 368 6.71 20.05 1.21
CA LYS A 368 7.50 21.20 0.70
C LYS A 368 8.27 20.85 -0.56
N TYR A 369 9.00 19.74 -0.52
CA TYR A 369 9.77 19.27 -1.68
C TYR A 369 8.85 18.77 -2.80
N PHE A 370 7.72 18.11 -2.49
CA PHE A 370 6.71 17.75 -3.51
C PHE A 370 6.19 19.00 -4.25
N VAL A 371 5.79 20.04 -3.53
CA VAL A 371 5.26 21.26 -4.14
C VAL A 371 6.34 21.94 -4.98
N GLN A 372 7.55 22.10 -4.44
CA GLN A 372 8.65 22.82 -5.09
C GLN A 372 9.27 22.06 -6.28
N GLN A 373 9.39 20.73 -6.22
CA GLN A 373 10.18 19.94 -7.18
C GLN A 373 9.32 19.08 -8.11
N TYR A 374 8.10 18.70 -7.71
CA TYR A 374 7.18 17.93 -8.53
C TYR A 374 5.99 18.76 -9.03
N LEU A 375 5.12 19.26 -8.14
CA LEU A 375 3.85 19.89 -8.51
C LEU A 375 4.04 21.12 -9.39
N ILE A 376 4.83 22.10 -8.94
CA ILE A 376 5.03 23.33 -9.69
C ILE A 376 5.81 23.07 -10.99
N PRO A 377 6.98 22.38 -11.00
CA PRO A 377 7.76 22.22 -12.22
C PRO A 377 7.14 21.26 -13.24
N THR A 378 6.57 20.14 -12.77
CA THR A 378 6.05 19.08 -13.65
C THR A 378 4.61 19.32 -14.04
N GLU A 379 3.71 19.47 -13.07
CA GLU A 379 2.28 19.52 -13.38
C GLU A 379 1.84 20.91 -13.84
N ILE A 380 2.21 21.96 -13.11
CA ILE A 380 1.75 23.32 -13.41
C ILE A 380 2.55 23.93 -14.57
N ARG A 381 3.89 23.90 -14.53
CA ARG A 381 4.73 24.55 -15.54
C ARG A 381 4.88 23.73 -16.83
N LYS A 382 5.34 22.47 -16.72
CA LYS A 382 5.61 21.63 -17.89
C LYS A 382 4.34 21.10 -18.55
N ASN A 383 3.42 20.53 -17.77
CA ASN A 383 2.19 19.94 -18.31
C ASN A 383 1.07 20.98 -18.51
N GLN A 384 1.22 22.21 -17.99
CA GLN A 384 0.21 23.28 -18.04
C GLN A 384 -1.13 22.88 -17.41
N ALA A 385 -1.11 21.95 -16.44
CA ALA A 385 -2.29 21.49 -15.74
C ALA A 385 -2.72 22.50 -14.67
N LYS A 386 -4.03 22.66 -14.48
CA LYS A 386 -4.61 23.51 -13.44
C LYS A 386 -4.74 22.70 -12.15
N PHE A 387 -3.99 23.07 -11.12
CA PHE A 387 -4.14 22.50 -9.79
C PHE A 387 -5.37 23.09 -9.08
N ASN A 388 -6.40 22.27 -8.86
CA ASN A 388 -7.64 22.73 -8.23
C ASN A 388 -7.60 22.70 -6.70
N GLY A 389 -6.89 21.73 -6.10
CA GLY A 389 -6.62 21.74 -4.66
C GLY A 389 -6.28 20.38 -4.05
N ALA A 390 -5.91 20.37 -2.77
CA ALA A 390 -5.58 19.18 -2.00
C ALA A 390 -6.53 18.92 -0.82
N TYR A 391 -6.87 17.65 -0.61
CA TYR A 391 -7.42 17.13 0.64
C TYR A 391 -6.31 16.37 1.37
N ILE A 392 -5.82 16.95 2.46
CA ILE A 392 -4.78 16.35 3.31
C ILE A 392 -5.46 15.73 4.54
N MET A 393 -5.01 14.56 4.97
CA MET A 393 -5.53 13.84 6.13
C MET A 393 -4.42 13.62 7.15
N ASP A 394 -4.69 13.94 8.41
CA ASP A 394 -3.75 13.81 9.51
C ASP A 394 -4.46 13.54 10.84
N MET A 395 -4.33 12.30 11.33
CA MET A 395 -5.08 11.72 12.46
C MET A 395 -6.61 11.65 12.23
N LEU A 396 -7.13 10.42 12.14
CA LEU A 396 -8.51 10.12 11.79
C LEU A 396 -9.20 9.09 12.71
N LEU A 397 -8.50 8.53 13.71
CA LEU A 397 -9.00 7.45 14.56
C LEU A 397 -9.46 7.88 15.96
N ALA A 398 -9.03 9.02 16.50
CA ALA A 398 -9.27 9.43 17.89
C ALA A 398 -10.72 9.89 18.13
N TYR A 399 -11.71 9.00 18.01
CA TYR A 399 -13.11 9.25 18.36
C TYR A 399 -13.35 9.10 19.87
N ASN A 400 -13.96 10.10 20.52
CA ASN A 400 -14.30 10.03 21.94
C ASN A 400 -15.55 10.84 22.31
N THR A 401 -16.59 10.17 22.83
CA THR A 401 -17.87 10.80 23.23
C THR A 401 -17.90 11.28 24.69
N THR A 402 -16.86 11.01 25.47
CA THR A 402 -16.77 11.37 26.90
C THR A 402 -16.72 12.90 27.07
N GLU A 403 -17.28 13.43 28.15
CA GLU A 403 -17.17 14.86 28.49
C GLU A 403 -15.72 15.25 28.73
N SER A 404 -15.36 16.48 28.33
CA SER A 404 -13.98 16.98 28.47
C SER A 404 -12.91 16.05 27.85
N SER A 405 -13.28 15.33 26.79
CA SER A 405 -12.35 14.51 26.00
C SER A 405 -11.60 15.29 24.92
N GLN A 406 -11.97 16.55 24.68
CA GLN A 406 -11.26 17.47 23.79
C GLN A 406 -10.76 18.72 24.55
N SER A 407 -9.47 19.04 24.42
CA SER A 407 -8.83 20.20 25.06
C SER A 407 -8.41 21.25 24.03
N LEU A 408 -9.17 22.35 23.90
CA LEU A 408 -8.91 23.40 22.90
C LEU A 408 -8.22 24.65 23.46
N ARG A 409 -7.50 24.54 24.58
CA ARG A 409 -6.82 25.69 25.23
C ARG A 409 -5.93 26.47 24.25
N ASP A 410 -5.20 25.77 23.38
CA ASP A 410 -4.26 26.38 22.45
C ASP A 410 -4.96 27.15 21.31
N PHE A 411 -6.22 26.82 21.03
CA PHE A 411 -7.04 27.46 20.00
C PHE A 411 -7.82 28.68 20.51
N TRP A 412 -8.07 28.81 21.81
CA TRP A 412 -8.83 29.92 22.39
C TRP A 412 -8.36 31.33 21.93
N PRO A 413 -7.05 31.65 21.87
CA PRO A 413 -6.58 32.98 21.43
C PRO A 413 -6.69 33.25 19.91
N THR A 414 -7.12 32.24 19.13
CA THR A 414 -7.14 32.28 17.66
C THR A 414 -8.53 32.01 17.07
N LEU A 415 -9.32 31.11 17.66
CA LEU A 415 -10.69 30.76 17.25
C LEU A 415 -11.63 30.65 18.48
N PRO A 416 -11.87 31.73 19.25
CA PRO A 416 -12.67 31.65 20.48
C PRO A 416 -14.07 31.08 20.26
N ALA A 417 -14.79 31.53 19.22
CA ALA A 417 -16.14 31.04 18.90
C ALA A 417 -16.20 29.52 18.60
N PHE A 418 -15.16 28.96 17.98
CA PHE A 418 -15.06 27.50 17.77
C PHE A 418 -14.84 26.76 19.09
N VAL A 419 -14.04 27.34 20.00
CA VAL A 419 -13.81 26.73 21.31
C VAL A 419 -15.07 26.81 22.18
N GLU A 420 -15.79 27.92 22.15
CA GLU A 420 -17.10 28.09 22.80
C GLU A 420 -18.11 27.06 22.28
N GLU A 421 -18.25 26.91 20.96
CA GLU A 421 -19.13 25.90 20.33
C GLU A 421 -18.85 24.46 20.82
N ILE A 422 -17.57 24.09 20.94
CA ILE A 422 -17.18 22.76 21.43
C ILE A 422 -17.33 22.65 22.97
N GLN A 423 -17.16 23.74 23.71
CA GLN A 423 -17.41 23.78 25.16
C GLN A 423 -18.90 23.58 25.48
N ASP A 424 -19.79 24.27 24.77
CA ASP A 424 -21.25 24.14 24.88
C ASP A 424 -21.72 22.71 24.53
N ALA A 425 -21.01 22.02 23.62
CA ALA A 425 -21.23 20.61 23.30
C ALA A 425 -20.67 19.61 24.35
N GLY A 426 -20.21 20.09 25.51
CA GLY A 426 -19.64 19.27 26.58
C GLY A 426 -18.16 18.91 26.40
N SER A 427 -17.44 19.63 25.54
CA SER A 427 -16.03 19.38 25.18
C SER A 427 -15.75 17.92 24.77
N ARG A 428 -16.66 17.34 23.97
CA ARG A 428 -16.57 15.97 23.46
C ARG A 428 -15.73 15.91 22.19
N GLY A 429 -14.91 14.89 22.04
CA GLY A 429 -14.10 14.64 20.86
C GLY A 429 -14.75 13.69 19.84
N ASN A 430 -16.03 13.92 19.52
CA ASN A 430 -16.80 13.06 18.62
C ASN A 430 -16.95 13.64 17.20
N PHE A 431 -16.10 14.60 16.84
CA PHE A 431 -16.17 15.37 15.60
C PHE A 431 -14.86 15.33 14.80
N MET A 432 -14.98 15.53 13.49
CA MET A 432 -13.87 15.75 12.56
C MET A 432 -13.71 17.24 12.29
N THR A 433 -12.48 17.75 12.15
CA THR A 433 -12.23 19.14 11.74
C THR A 433 -11.74 19.22 10.31
N ALA A 434 -12.18 20.27 9.60
CA ALA A 434 -11.59 20.70 8.34
C ALA A 434 -10.92 22.06 8.53
N TRP A 435 -9.59 22.13 8.38
CA TRP A 435 -8.85 23.39 8.49
C TRP A 435 -8.76 24.01 7.10
N SER A 436 -9.32 25.20 6.92
CA SER A 436 -9.61 25.78 5.61
C SER A 436 -9.66 27.30 5.70
N ARG A 437 -8.90 28.04 4.87
CA ARG A 437 -8.94 29.51 4.85
C ARG A 437 -10.15 29.97 4.05
N ARG A 438 -11.06 30.72 4.68
CA ARG A 438 -12.23 31.33 4.02
C ARG A 438 -11.82 32.18 2.81
N ASN A 439 -12.68 32.20 1.79
CA ASN A 439 -12.46 32.83 0.49
C ASN A 439 -11.35 32.23 -0.40
N ILE A 440 -10.48 31.33 0.11
CA ILE A 440 -9.43 30.68 -0.69
C ILE A 440 -9.74 29.20 -0.87
N ASP A 441 -9.88 28.46 0.23
CA ASP A 441 -10.08 27.01 0.25
C ASP A 441 -11.58 26.65 0.30
N GLN A 442 -12.46 27.66 0.31
CA GLN A 442 -13.90 27.54 0.58
C GLN A 442 -14.65 26.56 -0.34
N ASP A 443 -14.30 26.48 -1.63
CA ASP A 443 -14.89 25.49 -2.54
C ASP A 443 -14.66 24.06 -2.05
N LEU A 444 -13.44 23.74 -1.59
CA LEU A 444 -13.07 22.41 -1.12
C LEU A 444 -13.88 22.05 0.14
N PHE A 445 -13.99 22.99 1.07
CA PHE A 445 -14.82 22.80 2.27
C PHE A 445 -16.31 22.68 1.93
N PHE A 446 -16.84 23.48 1.00
CA PHE A 446 -18.24 23.41 0.58
C PHE A 446 -18.60 22.04 0.00
N PHE A 447 -17.79 21.52 -0.92
CA PHE A 447 -18.02 20.19 -1.50
C PHE A 447 -17.86 19.07 -0.47
N LEU A 448 -16.91 19.19 0.46
CA LEU A 448 -16.78 18.25 1.57
C LEU A 448 -18.01 18.27 2.48
N GLU A 449 -18.44 19.46 2.92
CA GLU A 449 -19.60 19.63 3.80
C GLU A 449 -20.88 19.15 3.13
N LYS A 450 -21.09 19.45 1.83
CA LYS A 450 -22.21 18.95 1.03
C LYS A 450 -22.30 17.41 1.07
N ASN A 451 -21.16 16.73 0.95
CA ASN A 451 -21.08 15.27 0.85
C ASN A 451 -20.82 14.55 2.18
N TRP A 452 -20.70 15.29 3.29
CA TRP A 452 -20.38 14.71 4.60
C TRP A 452 -21.51 13.85 5.15
N LYS A 453 -21.20 12.57 5.37
CA LYS A 453 -22.15 11.54 5.83
C LYS A 453 -22.29 11.55 7.35
N ASN A 454 -23.44 11.10 7.84
CA ASN A 454 -23.76 10.91 9.26
C ASN A 454 -23.43 12.11 10.17
N LYS A 455 -23.66 13.36 9.70
CA LYS A 455 -23.40 14.62 10.43
C LYS A 455 -23.91 14.64 11.88
N GLN A 456 -25.02 13.94 12.14
CA GLN A 456 -25.66 13.82 13.45
C GLN A 456 -24.91 12.91 14.45
N ILE A 457 -24.05 12.01 13.97
CA ILE A 457 -23.20 11.13 14.79
C ILE A 457 -21.75 11.65 14.80
N TYR A 458 -21.27 12.06 13.63
CA TYR A 458 -19.91 12.53 13.39
C TYR A 458 -19.96 13.94 12.80
N PRO A 459 -20.08 15.00 13.62
CA PRO A 459 -20.10 16.37 13.12
C PRO A 459 -18.80 16.70 12.37
N LEU A 460 -18.93 17.41 11.23
CA LEU A 460 -17.82 18.11 10.60
C LEU A 460 -17.78 19.54 11.15
N LYS A 461 -16.61 20.02 11.56
CA LYS A 461 -16.42 21.36 12.11
C LYS A 461 -15.38 22.13 11.31
N LEU A 462 -15.70 23.37 10.92
CA LEU A 462 -14.78 24.25 10.19
C LEU A 462 -13.82 24.92 11.17
N MET A 463 -12.52 24.77 10.93
CA MET A 463 -11.48 25.58 11.57
C MET A 463 -10.91 26.55 10.54
N ASP A 464 -11.35 27.80 10.65
CA ASP A 464 -11.05 28.87 9.68
C ASP A 464 -10.17 29.95 10.33
N PRO A 465 -8.84 29.78 10.32
CA PRO A 465 -7.94 30.80 10.83
C PRO A 465 -7.90 32.00 9.86
N PRO A 466 -7.97 33.26 10.35
CA PRO A 466 -7.95 34.47 9.53
C PRO A 466 -6.51 34.77 9.04
N LEU A 467 -6.00 33.85 8.24
CA LEU A 467 -4.68 33.83 7.63
C LEU A 467 -4.72 34.50 6.24
N PRO A 468 -3.66 35.22 5.84
CA PRO A 468 -3.60 35.89 4.55
C PRO A 468 -3.38 34.92 3.39
N THR A 469 -3.53 35.42 2.16
CA THR A 469 -3.40 34.61 0.94
C THR A 469 -1.95 34.20 0.67
N LEU A 470 -1.01 35.16 0.73
CA LEU A 470 0.39 34.94 0.33
C LEU A 470 1.36 34.88 1.52
N SER A 471 2.42 34.08 1.40
CA SER A 471 3.39 33.87 2.49
C SER A 471 4.21 35.13 2.81
N HIS A 472 4.37 36.04 1.84
CA HIS A 472 5.00 37.33 2.08
C HIS A 472 4.14 38.27 2.95
N GLU A 473 2.81 38.11 2.98
CA GLU A 473 1.93 38.90 3.85
C GLU A 473 2.03 38.45 5.31
N VAL A 474 2.22 37.15 5.54
CA VAL A 474 2.53 36.56 6.85
C VAL A 474 3.84 37.15 7.38
N SER A 475 4.91 37.11 6.58
CA SER A 475 6.24 37.55 7.02
C SER A 475 6.34 39.08 7.23
N LYS A 476 5.70 39.89 6.37
CA LYS A 476 5.59 41.35 6.57
C LYS A 476 4.86 41.73 7.87
N ASN A 477 3.91 40.90 8.32
CA ASN A 477 3.08 41.16 9.50
C ASN A 477 3.25 40.07 10.58
N TRP A 478 4.49 39.61 10.80
CA TRP A 478 4.76 38.45 11.66
C TRP A 478 4.17 38.59 13.08
N SER A 479 4.22 39.78 13.68
CA SER A 479 3.64 40.05 15.00
C SER A 479 2.12 39.82 15.09
N LYS A 480 1.39 39.98 13.96
CA LYS A 480 -0.05 39.72 13.86
C LYS A 480 -0.35 38.23 13.67
N TYR A 481 0.47 37.54 12.87
CA TYR A 481 0.16 36.19 12.38
C TYR A 481 0.88 35.05 13.09
N SER A 482 1.96 35.31 13.83
CA SER A 482 2.73 34.30 14.57
C SER A 482 1.88 33.44 15.50
N LYS A 483 0.84 34.03 16.12
CA LYS A 483 -0.11 33.31 17.00
C LYS A 483 -0.93 32.22 16.29
N TYR A 484 -1.04 32.25 14.96
CA TYR A 484 -1.71 31.21 14.17
C TYR A 484 -0.76 30.09 13.71
N GLY A 485 0.48 30.02 14.22
CA GLY A 485 1.44 28.99 13.85
C GLY A 485 0.93 27.55 14.00
N THR A 486 0.02 27.30 14.94
CA THR A 486 -0.67 26.01 15.13
C THR A 486 -1.40 25.52 13.87
N PHE A 487 -1.87 26.43 13.01
CA PHE A 487 -2.60 26.08 11.77
C PHE A 487 -1.68 25.68 10.62
N ALA A 488 -0.37 25.79 10.77
CA ALA A 488 0.64 25.42 9.77
C ALA A 488 1.38 24.12 10.14
N ARG A 489 0.72 23.22 10.89
CA ARG A 489 1.34 22.05 11.54
C ARG A 489 1.49 20.80 10.68
N SER A 490 0.79 20.69 9.55
CA SER A 490 0.76 19.50 8.70
C SER A 490 0.92 19.85 7.22
N ASP A 491 0.98 18.85 6.35
CA ASP A 491 1.37 18.97 4.93
C ASP A 491 0.54 19.96 4.12
N HIS A 492 -0.71 20.25 4.51
CA HIS A 492 -1.57 21.25 3.86
C HIS A 492 -0.92 22.64 3.83
N ALA A 493 -0.12 22.97 4.84
CA ALA A 493 0.55 24.26 4.97
C ALA A 493 1.59 24.51 3.87
N SER A 494 2.20 23.45 3.33
CA SER A 494 3.13 23.51 2.19
C SER A 494 2.45 23.93 0.88
N PHE A 495 1.14 23.72 0.77
CA PHE A 495 0.31 24.20 -0.34
C PHE A 495 -0.17 25.64 -0.09
N TRP A 496 -0.56 25.98 1.15
CA TRP A 496 -0.94 27.36 1.51
C TRP A 496 0.22 28.34 1.29
N TYR A 497 1.43 27.98 1.73
CA TYR A 497 2.60 28.85 1.74
C TYR A 497 3.83 28.17 1.14
N PRO A 498 3.85 27.97 -0.19
CA PRO A 498 5.03 27.45 -0.88
C PRO A 498 6.24 28.41 -0.73
N ILE A 499 7.42 27.85 -0.98
CA ILE A 499 8.70 28.60 -0.97
C ILE A 499 8.68 29.73 -2.02
N GLU A 500 7.97 29.54 -3.13
CA GLU A 500 7.66 30.58 -4.11
C GLU A 500 6.63 31.56 -3.55
N ARG A 501 7.10 32.65 -2.93
CA ARG A 501 6.32 33.48 -1.99
C ARG A 501 5.12 34.25 -2.55
N ASP A 502 5.02 34.31 -3.87
CA ASP A 502 3.94 35.01 -4.59
C ASP A 502 2.90 34.03 -5.17
N THR A 503 2.95 32.76 -4.74
CA THR A 503 2.01 31.70 -5.08
C THR A 503 1.31 31.19 -3.81
N THR A 504 0.05 30.75 -3.96
CA THR A 504 -0.64 29.91 -2.97
C THR A 504 -1.44 28.85 -3.72
N PHE A 505 -1.64 27.70 -3.09
CA PHE A 505 -2.52 26.65 -3.58
C PHE A 505 -3.65 26.40 -2.59
N ARG A 506 -4.78 25.91 -3.12
CA ARG A 506 -5.92 25.54 -2.29
C ARG A 506 -5.66 24.19 -1.62
N SER A 507 -5.86 24.12 -0.31
CA SER A 507 -5.80 22.86 0.43
C SER A 507 -6.62 22.93 1.70
N ILE A 508 -7.14 21.78 2.13
CA ILE A 508 -7.73 21.64 3.46
C ILE A 508 -7.09 20.48 4.21
N LEU A 509 -6.94 20.61 5.53
CA LEU A 509 -6.55 19.52 6.42
C LEU A 509 -7.79 18.91 7.05
N LEU A 510 -7.92 17.59 6.99
CA LEU A 510 -8.85 16.82 7.81
C LEU A 510 -8.08 16.22 8.98
N SER A 511 -8.51 16.57 10.19
CA SER A 511 -7.92 16.05 11.43
C SER A 511 -8.96 15.91 12.53
N ASP A 512 -8.85 14.84 13.31
CA ASP A 512 -9.64 14.64 14.51
C ASP A 512 -9.16 15.47 15.71
N LEU A 513 -8.03 16.19 15.59
CA LEU A 513 -7.34 16.90 16.67
C LEU A 513 -6.72 15.99 17.73
N GLY A 514 -6.22 14.81 17.35
CA GLY A 514 -5.55 13.83 18.20
C GLY A 514 -4.57 14.38 19.26
N PRO A 515 -3.68 15.36 18.97
CA PRO A 515 -2.77 15.93 19.98
C PRO A 515 -3.50 16.62 21.14
N TRP A 516 -4.75 17.02 20.91
CA TRP A 516 -5.65 17.71 21.84
C TRP A 516 -6.79 16.82 22.35
N ARG A 517 -6.91 15.59 21.81
CA ARG A 517 -7.88 14.59 22.28
C ARG A 517 -7.31 13.89 23.50
N LYS A 518 -8.02 13.94 24.63
CA LYS A 518 -7.55 13.53 25.97
C LYS A 518 -6.69 12.27 25.97
N ASP A 519 -7.22 11.13 25.50
CA ASP A 519 -6.49 9.86 25.55
C ASP A 519 -5.29 9.85 24.59
N MET A 520 -5.44 10.39 23.37
CA MET A 520 -4.39 10.44 22.37
C MET A 520 -3.29 11.45 22.72
N SER A 521 -3.59 12.53 23.43
CA SER A 521 -2.60 13.55 23.84
C SER A 521 -1.46 12.98 24.70
N PHE A 522 -1.68 11.87 25.42
CA PHE A 522 -0.65 11.15 26.18
C PHE A 522 0.20 10.19 25.33
N HIS A 523 -0.23 9.94 24.09
CA HIS A 523 0.25 8.89 23.19
C HIS A 523 0.76 9.40 21.84
N TYR A 524 0.33 10.59 21.40
CA TYR A 524 0.87 11.37 20.29
C TYR A 524 2.40 11.47 20.39
N HIS A 525 3.08 11.23 19.26
CA HIS A 525 4.53 11.18 19.15
C HIS A 525 5.22 10.18 20.11
N ARG A 526 4.53 9.12 20.55
CA ARG A 526 5.05 8.14 21.53
C ARG A 526 4.70 6.71 21.14
N TYR A 527 5.31 5.76 21.83
CA TYR A 527 5.10 4.32 21.62
C TYR A 527 3.64 3.87 21.80
N GLY A 528 2.82 4.62 22.53
CA GLY A 528 1.40 4.30 22.75
C GLY A 528 0.46 4.74 21.64
N ASP A 529 0.95 5.40 20.58
CA ASP A 529 0.22 5.43 19.31
C ASP A 529 0.39 4.09 18.59
N ASP A 530 -0.39 3.09 19.03
CA ASP A 530 -0.30 1.69 18.63
C ASP A 530 -1.68 1.05 18.38
N GLU A 531 -1.74 -0.27 18.25
CA GLU A 531 -2.95 -1.00 17.86
C GLU A 531 -4.14 -0.82 18.82
N ARG A 532 -3.95 -0.24 20.01
CA ARG A 532 -5.04 0.15 20.94
C ARG A 532 -6.08 1.10 20.33
N TRP A 533 -5.74 1.79 19.25
CA TRP A 533 -6.61 2.73 18.52
C TRP A 533 -7.48 2.06 17.47
N LEU A 534 -7.21 0.81 17.10
CA LEU A 534 -7.96 0.02 16.12
C LEU A 534 -9.26 -0.56 16.70
N ARG A 535 -10.00 0.29 17.42
CA ARG A 535 -11.31 -0.03 18.00
C ARG A 535 -12.40 0.13 16.93
N TYR A 536 -13.48 -0.64 17.05
CA TYR A 536 -14.58 -0.62 16.07
C TYR A 536 -15.17 0.79 15.87
N GLU A 537 -15.40 1.55 16.94
CA GLU A 537 -15.93 2.93 16.85
C GLU A 537 -14.96 3.90 16.17
N ASN A 538 -13.66 3.79 16.47
CA ASN A 538 -12.61 4.59 15.86
C ASN A 538 -12.53 4.33 14.34
N LEU A 539 -12.57 3.05 13.95
CA LEU A 539 -12.58 2.62 12.56
C LEU A 539 -13.89 3.03 11.83
N ARG A 540 -15.03 3.08 12.53
CA ARG A 540 -16.29 3.65 11.99
C ARG A 540 -16.19 5.16 11.75
N PHE A 541 -15.60 5.90 12.68
CA PHE A 541 -15.38 7.34 12.56
C PHE A 541 -14.45 7.67 11.39
N MET A 542 -13.30 6.98 11.30
CA MET A 542 -12.38 7.04 10.16
C MET A 542 -13.09 6.69 8.83
N LYS A 543 -13.85 5.59 8.82
CA LYS A 543 -14.66 5.17 7.66
C LYS A 543 -15.63 6.26 7.21
N ASN A 544 -16.30 6.97 8.13
CA ASN A 544 -17.22 8.05 7.76
C ASN A 544 -16.50 9.17 7.01
N THR A 545 -15.29 9.52 7.44
CA THR A 545 -14.43 10.51 6.76
C THR A 545 -14.08 10.04 5.34
N ILE A 546 -13.69 8.77 5.19
CA ILE A 546 -13.32 8.21 3.88
C ILE A 546 -14.53 8.11 2.94
N ASP A 547 -15.67 7.60 3.40
CA ASP A 547 -16.90 7.54 2.59
C ASP A 547 -17.38 8.95 2.17
N SER A 548 -17.19 9.96 3.03
CA SER A 548 -17.52 11.37 2.75
C SER A 548 -16.55 11.98 1.73
N LEU A 549 -15.25 11.74 1.87
CA LEU A 549 -14.24 12.15 0.90
C LEU A 549 -14.42 11.46 -0.46
N LEU A 550 -14.78 10.18 -0.50
CA LEU A 550 -15.07 9.46 -1.74
C LEU A 550 -16.22 10.12 -2.51
N ALA A 551 -17.34 10.39 -1.83
CA ALA A 551 -18.45 11.13 -2.41
C ALA A 551 -18.03 12.53 -2.88
N THR A 552 -17.22 13.24 -2.09
CA THR A 552 -16.66 14.56 -2.44
C THR A 552 -15.82 14.52 -3.71
N ILE A 553 -14.91 13.55 -3.84
CA ILE A 553 -14.01 13.41 -4.99
C ILE A 553 -14.77 13.00 -6.26
N ILE A 554 -15.80 12.16 -6.13
CA ILE A 554 -16.70 11.79 -7.24
C ILE A 554 -17.47 13.02 -7.74
N ASP A 555 -18.06 13.80 -6.83
CA ASP A 555 -18.81 15.04 -7.12
C ASP A 555 -17.92 16.10 -7.80
N ILE A 556 -16.79 16.50 -7.20
CA ILE A 556 -15.92 17.55 -7.76
C ILE A 556 -15.15 17.13 -9.02
N GLY A 557 -14.94 15.83 -9.22
CA GLY A 557 -14.22 15.27 -10.36
C GLY A 557 -15.07 15.12 -11.63
N ASP A 558 -16.35 15.51 -11.56
CA ASP A 558 -17.40 15.19 -12.54
C ASP A 558 -17.43 13.68 -12.84
N GLY A 559 -17.28 12.88 -11.79
CA GLY A 559 -17.00 11.46 -11.88
C GLY A 559 -18.24 10.58 -11.84
N TYR A 560 -18.13 9.38 -12.42
CA TYR A 560 -19.12 8.32 -12.28
C TYR A 560 -18.43 6.97 -12.08
N CYS A 561 -19.03 6.14 -11.24
CA CYS A 561 -18.51 4.83 -10.85
C CYS A 561 -19.45 3.71 -11.33
N PHE A 562 -18.89 2.54 -11.62
CA PHE A 562 -19.66 1.36 -11.95
C PHE A 562 -19.87 0.49 -10.70
N ALA A 563 -21.12 0.10 -10.46
CA ALA A 563 -21.42 -1.01 -9.58
C ALA A 563 -20.85 -2.30 -10.22
N GLN A 564 -19.86 -2.92 -9.57
CA GLN A 564 -19.53 -4.31 -9.88
C GLN A 564 -20.69 -5.18 -9.38
N LYS A 565 -21.29 -5.98 -10.26
CA LYS A 565 -22.00 -7.18 -9.78
C LYS A 565 -20.99 -8.04 -9.05
N ILE A 566 -21.30 -8.37 -7.80
CA ILE A 566 -20.58 -9.32 -6.96
C ILE A 566 -20.81 -10.73 -7.53
#